data_AF-A0A6P0CG74-F1
#
_entry.id   AF-A0A6P0CG74-F1
#
_cell.length_a   1.000
_cell.length_b   1.000
_cell.length_c   1.000
_cell.angle_alpha   90.00
_cell.angle_beta   90.00
_cell.angle_gamma   90.00
#
_symmetry.space_group_name_H-M   'P 1'
#
loop_
_entity.id
_entity.type
_entity.pdbx_description
1 polymer ?
#
loop_
_entity_poly.entity_id
_entity_poly.type
_entity_poly.pdbx_seq_one_letter_code
_entity_poly.pdbx_strand_id
1 'polypeptide(L)'
;MTNPERMRAMWQDNAALRHSVALLATGLLAAIIAWLTLSPPKQHVDGILSDKAYHAIAFAALALPCAVLYARALTWTMPIAALFGAAIELIQPIVGRSAETADFVADLVGLAIGVALGLFLRAKIQSFVSR
;
A
#
# COMPACT_ATOMS: atom_id res chain seq x y z
N MET A 1 -33.20 -10.66 -23.89
CA MET A 1 -31.90 -10.56 -24.57
C MET A 1 -31.24 -9.25 -24.15
N THR A 2 -30.22 -9.29 -23.29
CA THR A 2 -29.51 -8.08 -22.85
C THR A 2 -28.54 -7.62 -23.95
N ASN A 3 -28.51 -6.31 -24.24
CA ASN A 3 -27.62 -5.73 -25.24
C ASN A 3 -26.15 -6.05 -24.88
N PRO A 4 -25.36 -6.68 -25.77
CA PRO A 4 -23.93 -6.95 -25.56
C PRO A 4 -23.11 -5.73 -25.14
N GLU A 5 -23.53 -4.52 -25.51
CA GLU A 5 -22.91 -3.26 -25.09
C GLU A 5 -23.18 -2.95 -23.61
N ARG A 6 -24.40 -3.17 -23.12
CA ARG A 6 -24.73 -2.99 -21.69
C ARG A 6 -23.96 -3.97 -20.82
N MET A 7 -23.78 -5.19 -21.30
CA MET A 7 -22.98 -6.19 -20.58
C MET A 7 -21.51 -5.77 -20.52
N ARG A 8 -20.91 -5.34 -21.64
CA ARG A 8 -19.52 -4.84 -21.67
C ARG A 8 -19.32 -3.61 -20.78
N ALA A 9 -20.26 -2.66 -20.79
CA ALA A 9 -20.22 -1.49 -19.90
C ALA A 9 -20.22 -1.91 -18.42
N MET A 10 -21.14 -2.77 -18.00
CA MET A 10 -21.17 -3.28 -16.61
C MET A 10 -19.88 -4.02 -16.21
N TRP A 11 -19.28 -4.80 -17.11
CA TRP A 11 -18.00 -5.48 -16.86
C TRP A 11 -16.84 -4.49 -16.72
N GLN A 12 -16.82 -3.43 -17.54
CA GLN A 12 -15.81 -2.37 -17.46
C GLN A 12 -16.00 -1.47 -16.23
N ASP A 13 -17.24 -1.18 -15.84
CA ASP A 13 -17.57 -0.38 -14.65
C ASP A 13 -17.08 -1.06 -13.37
N ASN A 14 -17.21 -2.40 -13.29
CA ASN A 14 -16.67 -3.17 -12.18
C ASN A 14 -15.13 -3.14 -12.14
N ALA A 15 -14.46 -3.10 -13.30
CA ALA A 15 -13.00 -2.98 -13.35
C ALA A 15 -12.53 -1.57 -12.97
N ALA A 16 -13.17 -0.53 -13.53
CA ALA A 16 -12.87 0.86 -13.24
C ALA A 16 -13.09 1.19 -11.75
N LEU A 17 -14.22 0.74 -11.17
CA LEU A 17 -14.49 0.91 -9.74
C LEU A 17 -13.41 0.25 -8.88
N ARG A 18 -13.03 -0.99 -9.18
CA ARG A 18 -11.97 -1.70 -8.44
C ARG A 18 -10.63 -0.99 -8.53
N HIS A 19 -10.26 -0.49 -9.70
CA HIS A 19 -9.03 0.27 -9.88
C HIS A 19 -9.07 1.58 -9.08
N SER A 20 -10.18 2.32 -9.15
CA SER A 20 -10.36 3.55 -8.38
C SER A 20 -10.29 3.29 -6.88
N VAL A 21 -10.98 2.26 -6.38
CA VAL A 21 -10.92 1.86 -4.96
C VAL A 21 -9.48 1.51 -4.56
N ALA A 22 -8.74 0.76 -5.39
CA ALA A 22 -7.36 0.40 -5.11
C ALA A 22 -6.46 1.63 -4.96
N LEU A 23 -6.54 2.56 -5.92
CA LEU A 23 -5.72 3.77 -5.95
C LEU A 23 -6.10 4.75 -4.83
N LEU A 24 -7.39 4.94 -4.58
CA LEU A 24 -7.87 5.79 -3.48
C LEU A 24 -7.46 5.23 -2.13
N ALA A 25 -7.64 3.93 -1.89
CA ALA A 25 -7.21 3.30 -0.65
C ALA A 25 -5.69 3.42 -0.46
N THR A 26 -4.90 3.19 -1.52
CA THR A 26 -3.44 3.35 -1.48
C THR A 26 -3.03 4.79 -1.17
N GLY A 27 -3.66 5.78 -1.83
CA GLY A 27 -3.39 7.20 -1.58
C GLY A 27 -3.76 7.65 -0.17
N LEU A 28 -4.91 7.19 0.35
CA LEU A 28 -5.31 7.47 1.73
C LEU A 28 -4.36 6.84 2.75
N LEU A 29 -3.95 5.59 2.53
CA LEU A 29 -2.95 4.94 3.37
C LEU A 29 -1.61 5.68 3.32
N ALA A 30 -1.14 6.10 2.14
CA ALA A 30 0.08 6.91 2.03
C ALA A 30 -0.03 8.22 2.82
N ALA A 31 -1.16 8.92 2.74
CA ALA A 31 -1.39 10.15 3.50
C ALA A 31 -1.38 9.91 5.02
N ILE A 32 -2.01 8.82 5.47
CA ILE A 32 -2.01 8.43 6.90
C ILE A 32 -0.58 8.09 7.35
N ILE A 33 0.17 7.31 6.56
CA ILE A 33 1.56 6.95 6.88
C ILE A 33 2.42 8.20 6.98
N ALA A 34 2.38 9.09 5.98
CA ALA A 34 3.10 10.37 6.01
C ALA A 34 2.76 11.17 7.26
N TRP A 35 1.48 11.29 7.59
CA TRP A 35 1.05 12.01 8.80
C TRP A 35 1.64 11.38 10.07
N LEU A 36 1.59 10.05 10.19
CA LEU A 36 2.07 9.34 11.38
C LEU A 36 3.60 9.37 11.50
N THR A 37 4.33 9.30 10.40
CA THR A 37 5.80 9.26 10.40
C THR A 37 6.44 10.65 10.43
N LEU A 38 5.76 11.68 9.90
CA LEU A 38 6.26 13.06 9.87
C LEU A 38 5.65 13.96 10.96
N SER A 39 4.77 13.44 11.80
CA SER A 39 4.38 14.15 13.02
C SER A 39 5.56 14.22 14.00
N PRO A 40 5.71 15.33 14.76
CA PRO A 40 6.71 15.42 15.81
C PRO A 40 6.60 14.22 16.75
N PRO A 41 7.74 13.66 17.20
CA PRO A 41 7.73 12.49 18.05
C PRO A 41 6.92 12.79 19.31
N LYS A 42 5.92 11.97 19.59
CA LYS A 42 5.35 11.91 20.94
C LYS A 42 6.43 11.39 21.87
N GLN A 43 6.42 11.80 23.15
CA GLN A 43 7.26 11.17 24.17
C GLN A 43 7.21 9.65 23.99
N HIS A 44 8.35 8.96 24.07
CA HIS A 44 8.45 7.51 23.90
C HIS A 44 7.35 6.84 24.74
N VAL A 45 6.27 6.45 24.08
CA VAL A 45 5.28 5.55 24.66
C VAL A 45 5.78 4.19 24.21
N ASP A 46 6.19 3.36 25.17
CA ASP A 46 6.62 1.99 24.88
C ASP A 46 5.53 1.29 24.08
N GLY A 47 5.77 1.15 22.78
CA GLY A 47 4.87 0.47 21.86
C GLY A 47 4.94 -1.03 22.10
N ILE A 48 3.84 -1.73 21.80
CA ILE A 48 3.81 -3.20 21.84
C ILE A 48 4.76 -3.80 20.80
N LEU A 49 5.01 -3.06 19.70
CA LEU A 49 5.90 -3.46 18.61
C LEU A 49 7.08 -2.49 18.48
N SER A 50 8.15 -2.95 17.85
CA SER A 50 9.25 -2.08 17.45
C SER A 50 8.82 -1.12 16.34
N ASP A 51 9.48 0.04 16.28
CA ASP A 51 9.25 1.04 15.24
C ASP A 51 9.37 0.44 13.83
N LYS A 52 10.41 -0.37 13.62
CA LYS A 52 10.65 -1.15 12.40
C LYS A 52 9.49 -2.08 12.03
N ALA A 53 8.85 -2.70 13.02
CA ALA A 53 7.68 -3.52 12.75
C ALA A 53 6.48 -2.67 12.32
N TYR A 54 6.28 -1.48 12.90
CA TYR A 54 5.26 -0.55 12.44
C TYR A 54 5.50 -0.09 10.99
N HIS A 55 6.75 0.23 10.65
CA HIS A 55 7.16 0.55 9.27
C HIS A 55 6.83 -0.59 8.29
N ALA A 56 7.29 -1.81 8.58
CA ALA A 56 7.01 -2.97 7.74
C ALA A 56 5.50 -3.25 7.59
N ILE A 57 4.72 -3.16 8.67
CA ILE A 57 3.27 -3.35 8.63
C ILE A 57 2.58 -2.25 7.80
N ALA A 58 2.98 -1.00 8.00
CA ALA A 58 2.43 0.15 7.28
C ALA A 58 2.65 0.02 5.77
N PHE A 59 3.86 -0.30 5.34
CA PHE A 59 4.19 -0.45 3.92
C PHE A 59 3.63 -1.74 3.32
N ALA A 60 3.50 -2.82 4.09
CA ALA A 60 2.74 -3.98 3.65
C ALA A 60 1.26 -3.63 3.39
N ALA A 61 0.64 -2.87 4.31
CA ALA A 61 -0.72 -2.38 4.14
C ALA A 61 -0.86 -1.45 2.92
N LEU A 62 0.12 -0.58 2.68
CA LEU A 62 0.14 0.33 1.53
C LEU A 62 0.11 -0.42 0.18
N ALA A 63 0.84 -1.53 0.05
CA ALA A 63 0.90 -2.30 -1.19
C ALA A 63 -0.35 -3.16 -1.47
N LEU A 64 -1.06 -3.59 -0.42
CA LEU A 64 -2.15 -4.57 -0.50
C LEU A 64 -3.30 -4.19 -1.44
N PRO A 65 -3.90 -2.98 -1.40
CA PRO A 65 -5.03 -2.63 -2.25
C PRO A 65 -4.72 -2.78 -3.73
N CYS A 66 -3.56 -2.26 -4.17
CA CYS A 66 -3.11 -2.40 -5.55
C CYS A 66 -2.82 -3.87 -5.89
N ALA A 67 -2.13 -4.63 -5.03
CA ALA A 67 -1.81 -6.02 -5.29
C ALA A 67 -3.06 -6.90 -5.46
N VAL A 68 -4.11 -6.67 -4.66
CA VAL A 68 -5.36 -7.44 -4.72
C VAL A 68 -6.28 -6.99 -5.86
N LEU A 69 -6.52 -5.68 -5.97
CA LEU A 69 -7.60 -5.14 -6.81
C LEU A 69 -7.11 -4.61 -8.16
N TYR A 70 -5.85 -4.21 -8.28
CA TYR A 70 -5.28 -3.64 -9.50
C TYR A 70 -3.80 -4.02 -9.70
N ALA A 71 -3.48 -5.31 -9.74
CA ALA A 71 -2.10 -5.81 -9.74
C ALA A 71 -1.20 -5.21 -10.85
N ARG A 72 -1.76 -4.78 -11.98
CA ARG A 72 -1.00 -4.12 -13.05
C ARG A 72 -0.41 -2.78 -12.60
N ALA A 73 -1.07 -2.06 -11.68
CA ALA A 73 -0.56 -0.79 -11.15
C ALA A 73 0.73 -0.96 -10.32
N LEU A 74 1.03 -2.18 -9.84
CA LEU A 74 2.24 -2.46 -9.06
C LEU A 74 3.53 -2.07 -9.79
N THR A 75 3.55 -2.08 -11.12
CA THR A 75 4.72 -1.63 -11.91
C THR A 75 5.12 -0.19 -11.62
N TRP A 76 4.15 0.64 -11.23
CA TRP A 76 4.35 2.05 -10.92
C TRP A 76 4.20 2.35 -9.43
N THR A 77 3.25 1.72 -8.74
CA THR A 77 3.01 2.00 -7.32
C THR A 77 4.15 1.48 -6.44
N MET A 78 4.85 0.41 -6.82
CA MET A 78 6.02 -0.09 -6.07
C MET A 78 7.20 0.88 -6.06
N PRO A 79 7.73 1.33 -7.22
CA PRO A 79 8.82 2.30 -7.20
C PRO A 79 8.41 3.62 -6.55
N ILE A 80 7.15 4.07 -6.74
CA ILE A 80 6.64 5.27 -6.06
C ILE A 80 6.59 5.08 -4.54
N ALA A 81 6.13 3.93 -4.05
CA ALA A 81 6.07 3.65 -2.62
C ALA A 81 7.49 3.54 -2.00
N ALA A 82 8.45 2.93 -2.70
CA ALA A 82 9.83 2.91 -2.26
C ALA A 82 10.44 4.32 -2.18
N LEU A 83 10.22 5.15 -3.20
CA LEU A 83 10.65 6.55 -3.19
C LEU A 83 9.95 7.34 -2.06
N PHE A 84 8.70 7.02 -1.77
CA PHE A 84 7.95 7.63 -0.67
C PHE A 84 8.54 7.28 0.70
N GLY A 85 8.91 6.02 0.96
CA GLY A 85 9.62 5.62 2.19
C GLY A 85 10.97 6.32 2.31
N ALA A 86 11.76 6.34 1.23
CA ALA A 86 13.03 7.08 1.21
C ALA A 86 12.83 8.59 1.49
N ALA A 87 11.78 9.20 0.93
CA ALA A 87 11.46 10.60 1.18
C ALA A 87 11.05 10.85 2.64
N ILE A 88 10.28 9.95 3.26
CA ILE A 88 9.92 10.04 4.69
C ILE A 88 11.19 10.10 5.54
N GLU A 89 12.12 9.16 5.37
CA GLU A 89 13.37 9.11 6.13
C GLU A 89 14.21 10.38 5.97
N LEU A 90 14.25 10.93 4.76
CA LEU A 90 14.97 12.19 4.50
C LEU A 90 14.31 13.41 5.16
N ILE A 91 12.99 13.40 5.33
CA ILE A 91 12.23 14.53 5.89
C ILE A 91 12.14 14.44 7.42
N GLN A 92 12.13 13.25 8.00
CA GLN A 92 12.04 13.01 9.45
C GLN A 92 12.96 13.89 10.32
N PRO A 93 14.24 14.13 9.98
CA PRO A 93 15.13 15.03 10.72
C PRO A 93 14.58 16.46 10.88
N ILE A 94 13.86 16.96 9.88
CA ILE A 94 13.32 18.32 9.85
C ILE A 94 12.18 18.48 10.87
N VAL A 95 11.48 17.39 11.22
CA VAL A 95 10.38 17.38 12.19
C VAL A 95 10.83 16.86 13.57
N GLY A 96 12.14 16.73 13.79
CA GLY A 96 12.72 16.32 15.07
C GLY A 96 12.73 14.80 15.32
N ARG A 97 12.60 13.98 14.26
CA ARG A 97 12.77 12.52 14.32
C ARG A 97 14.14 12.11 13.77
N SER A 98 14.64 10.94 14.16
CA SER A 98 15.87 10.39 13.61
C SER A 98 15.60 9.78 12.23
N ALA A 99 16.48 10.03 11.26
CA ALA A 99 16.50 9.25 10.04
C ALA A 99 17.25 7.94 10.30
N GLU A 100 16.63 6.80 10.01
CA GLU A 100 17.22 5.49 10.21
C GLU A 100 17.13 4.67 8.92
N THR A 101 18.27 4.36 8.32
CA THR A 101 18.31 3.49 7.12
C THR A 101 17.63 2.13 7.37
N ALA A 102 17.60 1.66 8.61
CA ALA A 102 16.91 0.43 8.98
C ALA A 102 15.38 0.53 8.85
N ASP A 103 14.80 1.72 9.00
CA ASP A 103 13.35 1.94 8.85
C ASP A 103 12.98 1.96 7.37
N PHE A 104 13.82 2.56 6.51
CA PHE A 104 13.69 2.38 5.06
C PHE A 104 13.78 0.92 4.61
N VAL A 105 14.71 0.14 5.18
CA VAL A 105 14.80 -1.30 4.90
C VAL A 105 13.52 -2.02 5.34
N ALA A 106 12.96 -1.66 6.50
CA ALA A 106 11.69 -2.21 6.97
C ALA A 106 10.53 -1.87 6.02
N ASP A 107 10.48 -0.65 5.47
CA ASP A 107 9.51 -0.26 4.46
C ASP A 107 9.58 -1.15 3.21
N LEU A 108 10.79 -1.39 2.68
CA LEU A 108 11.01 -2.25 1.51
C LEU A 108 10.57 -3.70 1.77
N VAL A 109 10.90 -4.23 2.95
CA VAL A 109 10.47 -5.58 3.37
C VAL A 109 8.94 -5.62 3.48
N GLY A 110 8.33 -4.59 4.07
CA GLY A 110 6.88 -4.44 4.14
C GLY A 110 6.23 -4.48 2.76
N LEU A 111 6.72 -3.66 1.82
CA LEU A 111 6.23 -3.65 0.43
C LEU A 111 6.30 -5.04 -0.21
N ALA A 112 7.42 -5.74 -0.08
CA ALA A 112 7.59 -7.08 -0.64
C ALA A 112 6.57 -8.07 -0.06
N ILE A 113 6.37 -8.07 1.26
CA ILE A 113 5.38 -8.91 1.95
C ILE A 113 3.96 -8.56 1.48
N GLY A 114 3.60 -7.27 1.45
CA GLY A 114 2.29 -6.79 1.03
C GLY A 114 1.94 -7.18 -0.41
N VAL A 115 2.91 -7.07 -1.33
CA VAL A 115 2.74 -7.53 -2.71
C VAL A 115 2.55 -9.04 -2.77
N ALA A 116 3.41 -9.82 -2.12
CA ALA A 116 3.33 -11.27 -2.15
C ALA A 116 1.98 -11.77 -1.61
N LEU A 117 1.55 -11.26 -0.46
CA LEU A 117 0.27 -11.59 0.15
C LEU A 117 -0.91 -11.14 -0.74
N GLY A 118 -0.88 -9.92 -1.25
CA GLY A 118 -1.96 -9.39 -2.08
C GLY A 118 -2.13 -10.15 -3.40
N LEU A 119 -1.03 -10.52 -4.06
CA LEU A 119 -1.07 -11.34 -5.27
C LEU A 119 -1.56 -12.76 -4.98
N PHE A 120 -1.15 -13.35 -3.85
CA PHE A 120 -1.68 -14.64 -3.41
C PHE A 120 -3.20 -14.60 -3.18
N LEU A 121 -3.69 -13.59 -2.46
CA LEU A 121 -5.12 -13.39 -2.23
C LEU A 121 -5.88 -13.18 -3.55
N ARG A 122 -5.34 -12.36 -4.45
CA ARG A 122 -5.90 -12.15 -5.79
C ARG A 122 -6.05 -13.47 -6.54
N ALA A 123 -5.02 -14.32 -6.53
CA ALA A 123 -5.05 -15.62 -7.20
C ALA A 123 -6.13 -16.53 -6.60
N LYS A 124 -6.27 -16.56 -5.26
CA LYS A 124 -7.32 -17.34 -4.58
C LYS A 124 -8.73 -16.86 -4.92
N ILE A 125 -8.96 -15.54 -4.90
CA ILE A 125 -10.25 -14.94 -5.29
C ILE A 125 -10.60 -15.32 -6.73
N GLN A 126 -9.64 -15.21 -7.66
CA GLN A 126 -9.86 -15.57 -9.05
C GLN A 126 -10.17 -17.06 -9.23
N SER A 127 -9.48 -17.94 -8.51
CA SER A 127 -9.71 -19.38 -8.57
C SER A 127 -11.07 -19.82 -8.03
N PHE A 128 -11.65 -19.06 -7.08
CA PHE A 128 -12.97 -19.33 -6.53
C PHE A 128 -14.07 -18.84 -7.48
N VAL A 129 -13.89 -17.67 -8.09
CA VAL A 129 -14.88 -17.09 -9.03
C VAL A 129 -14.91 -17.83 -10.37
N SER A 130 -13.83 -18.49 -10.78
CA SER A 130 -13.76 -19.28 -12.02
C SER A 130 -14.28 -20.71 -11.91
N ARG A 131 -14.79 -21.12 -10.73
CA ARG A 131 -15.43 -22.42 -10.50
C ARG A 131 -16.95 -22.24 -10.47
#